data_AF-A0A6M4P6D9-F1
#
_entry.id   AF-A0A6M4P6D9-F1
#
_cell.length_a   1.000
_cell.length_b   1.000
_cell.length_c   1.000
_cell.angle_alpha   90.00
_cell.angle_beta   90.00
_cell.angle_gamma   90.00
#
_symmetry.space_group_name_H-M   'P 1'
#
loop_
_entity.id
_entity.type
_entity.pdbx_description
1 polymer ?
#
loop_
_entity_poly.entity_id
_entity_poly.type
_entity_poly.pdbx_seq_one_letter_code
_entity_poly.pdbx_strand_id
1 'polypeptide(L)'
;MIKIENLTINIHKMSVEQEDDNELLDSEIPAVVRDELVSTLRIISEDSRFSGQTVVIPDGCEQYGFTEGEFDLPQLLEFLADMLE
;
A
#
# COMPACT_ATOMS: atom_id res chain seq x y z
N MET A 1 9.43 22.00 -13.08
CA MET A 1 8.94 20.76 -13.73
C MET A 1 9.83 19.62 -13.27
N ILE A 2 9.30 18.70 -12.47
CA ILE A 2 10.00 17.49 -12.04
C ILE A 2 9.37 16.35 -12.83
N LYS A 3 10.17 15.68 -13.66
CA LYS A 3 9.76 14.46 -14.36
C LYS A 3 10.07 13.28 -13.44
N ILE A 4 9.05 12.59 -12.97
CA ILE A 4 9.23 11.31 -12.29
C ILE A 4 9.06 10.24 -13.34
N GLU A 5 10.18 9.61 -13.70
CA GLU A 5 10.21 8.45 -14.58
C GLU A 5 10.49 7.23 -13.69
N ASN A 6 9.56 6.26 -13.69
CA ASN A 6 9.62 4.96 -13.00
C ASN A 6 10.05 4.99 -11.52
N LEU A 7 9.08 5.15 -10.63
CA LEU A 7 9.28 4.93 -9.20
C LEU A 7 9.30 3.42 -8.90
N THR A 8 10.49 2.83 -8.86
CA THR A 8 10.67 1.46 -8.37
C THR A 8 10.85 1.51 -6.84
N ILE A 9 9.83 1.05 -6.10
CA ILE A 9 9.91 0.92 -4.65
C ILE A 9 10.80 -0.29 -4.34
N ASN A 10 12.02 -0.03 -3.90
CA ASN A 10 12.99 -1.06 -3.56
C ASN A 10 12.79 -1.43 -2.09
N ILE A 11 11.81 -2.29 -1.80
CA ILE A 11 11.63 -2.85 -0.45
C ILE A 11 12.85 -3.72 -0.18
N HIS A 12 13.81 -3.19 0.57
CA HIS A 12 14.88 -4.01 1.11
C HIS A 12 14.22 -5.05 2.01
N LYS A 13 14.13 -6.30 1.54
CA LYS A 13 13.96 -7.46 2.40
C LYS A 13 15.06 -7.35 3.45
N MET A 14 14.71 -6.98 4.68
CA MET A 14 15.50 -7.41 5.82
C MET A 14 15.53 -8.93 5.74
N SER A 15 16.69 -9.48 5.44
CA SER A 15 16.91 -10.92 5.41
C SER A 15 16.56 -11.50 6.77
N VAL A 16 15.36 -12.05 6.90
CA VAL A 16 15.04 -13.04 7.91
C VAL A 16 15.14 -14.37 7.17
N GLU A 17 16.35 -14.92 7.17
CA GLU A 17 16.52 -16.35 6.95
C GLU A 17 15.92 -17.03 8.18
N GLN A 18 14.74 -17.63 8.06
CA GLN A 18 14.36 -18.80 8.84
C GLN A 18 13.11 -19.46 8.27
N GLU A 19 13.28 -20.75 8.08
CA GLU A 19 12.32 -21.75 7.65
C GLU A 19 11.25 -21.97 8.70
N ASP A 20 10.12 -22.50 8.24
CA ASP A 20 9.02 -23.13 8.98
C ASP A 20 8.01 -22.26 9.75
N ASP A 21 6.75 -22.59 9.41
CA ASP A 21 5.56 -22.59 10.23
C ASP A 21 5.00 -21.25 10.73
N ASN A 22 4.06 -20.72 9.94
CA ASN A 22 2.69 -20.39 10.41
C ASN A 22 2.54 -19.59 11.73
N GLU A 23 3.51 -18.75 12.10
CA GLU A 23 3.35 -17.73 13.13
C GLU A 23 2.96 -16.43 12.43
N LEU A 24 1.64 -16.33 12.27
CA LEU A 24 0.81 -15.13 12.32
C LEU A 24 1.57 -13.80 12.40
N LEU A 25 1.18 -12.91 11.50
CA LEU A 25 1.41 -11.46 11.51
C LEU A 25 0.78 -10.79 12.75
N ASP A 26 0.91 -11.39 13.94
CA ASP A 26 0.50 -10.91 15.26
C ASP A 26 1.62 -10.08 15.93
N SER A 27 2.63 -9.66 15.15
CA SER A 27 3.47 -8.55 15.58
C SER A 27 2.68 -7.28 15.32
N GLU A 28 2.00 -6.78 16.36
CA GLU A 28 1.42 -5.43 16.38
C GLU A 28 2.41 -4.48 15.68
N ILE A 29 2.06 -3.98 14.50
CA ILE A 29 2.84 -2.94 13.84
C ILE A 29 2.93 -1.82 14.88
N PRO A 30 4.14 -1.39 15.30
CA PRO A 30 4.28 -0.36 16.31
C PRO A 30 3.43 0.83 15.89
N ALA A 31 2.57 1.33 16.78
CA ALA A 31 1.59 2.37 16.44
C ALA A 31 2.20 3.54 15.65
N VAL A 32 3.45 3.91 15.97
CA VAL A 32 4.25 4.93 15.28
C VAL A 32 4.45 4.63 13.78
N VAL A 33 4.75 3.37 13.43
CA VAL A 33 4.97 2.94 12.03
C VAL A 33 3.66 2.95 11.25
N ARG A 34 2.55 2.59 11.90
CA ARG A 34 1.21 2.63 11.32
C ARG A 34 0.76 4.06 11.05
N ASP A 35 0.97 4.97 11.99
CA ASP A 35 0.62 6.39 11.84
C ASP A 35 1.44 7.06 10.72
N GLU A 36 2.73 6.71 10.59
CA GLU A 36 3.59 7.18 9.49
C GLU A 36 3.14 6.63 8.12
N LEU A 37 2.71 5.37 8.07
CA LEU A 37 2.15 4.76 6.87
C LEU A 37 0.83 5.45 6.46
N VAL A 38 -0.11 5.63 7.39
CA VAL A 38 -1.38 6.35 7.17
C VAL A 38 -1.12 7.76 6.66
N SER A 39 -0.20 8.49 7.30
CA SER A 39 0.16 9.85 6.86
C SER A 39 0.75 9.85 5.45
N THR A 40 1.62 8.90 5.14
CA THR A 40 2.23 8.79 3.81
C THR A 40 1.19 8.50 2.74
N LEU A 41 0.26 7.57 2.99
CA LEU A 41 -0.83 7.24 2.06
C LEU A 41 -1.71 8.46 1.77
N ARG A 42 -2.10 9.23 2.81
CA ARG A 42 -2.88 10.47 2.67
C ARG A 42 -2.11 11.55 1.88
N ILE A 43 -0.81 11.72 2.13
CA ILE A 43 0.01 12.69 1.37
C ILE A 43 0.07 12.32 -0.11
N ILE A 44 0.19 11.04 -0.42
CA ILE A 44 0.26 10.58 -1.82
C ILE A 44 -1.12 10.68 -2.50
N SER A 45 -2.22 10.40 -1.79
CA SER A 45 -3.57 10.51 -2.36
C SER A 45 -3.92 11.94 -2.76
N GLU A 46 -3.45 12.95 -2.02
CA GLU A 46 -3.63 14.37 -2.34
C GLU A 46 -2.71 14.89 -3.46
N ASP A 47 -1.71 14.09 -3.86
CA ASP A 47 -0.73 14.54 -4.85
C ASP A 47 -1.32 14.55 -6.26
N SER A 48 -1.48 15.76 -6.80
CA SER A 48 -2.04 16.05 -8.13
C SER A 48 -1.42 15.24 -9.29
N ARG A 49 -0.21 14.69 -9.15
CA ARG A 49 0.42 13.85 -10.18
C ARG A 49 -0.30 12.52 -10.37
N PHE A 50 -1.04 12.05 -9.38
CA PHE A 50 -1.82 10.82 -9.44
C PHE A 50 -3.28 11.05 -9.84
N SER A 51 -3.68 12.30 -10.08
CA SER A 51 -5.04 12.61 -10.54
C SER A 51 -5.36 11.90 -11.86
N GLY A 52 -6.44 11.13 -11.87
CA GLY A 52 -6.88 10.34 -13.03
C GLY A 52 -6.03 9.11 -13.33
N GLN A 53 -5.11 8.74 -12.44
CA GLN A 53 -4.44 7.43 -12.52
C GLN A 53 -5.32 6.35 -11.92
N THR A 54 -5.30 5.17 -12.53
CA THR A 54 -6.07 4.02 -12.08
C THR A 54 -5.17 2.83 -11.78
N VAL A 55 -5.63 1.99 -10.86
CA VAL A 55 -5.03 0.67 -10.57
C VAL A 55 -6.03 -0.39 -10.96
N VAL A 56 -5.55 -1.40 -11.68
CA VAL A 56 -6.33 -2.60 -12.01
C VAL A 56 -6.00 -3.69 -11.02
N ILE A 57 -7.01 -4.14 -10.29
CA ILE A 57 -6.95 -5.33 -9.45
C ILE A 57 -7.45 -6.50 -10.28
N PRO A 58 -6.60 -7.50 -10.58
CA PRO A 58 -7.01 -8.67 -11.33
C PRO A 58 -7.87 -9.62 -10.49
N ASP A 59 -8.55 -10.55 -11.16
CA ASP A 59 -9.23 -11.68 -10.54
C ASP A 59 -8.27 -12.52 -9.66
N GLY A 60 -8.80 -13.09 -8.58
CA GLY A 60 -8.05 -13.93 -7.63
C GLY A 60 -7.35 -13.18 -6.49
N CYS A 61 -7.64 -11.89 -6.32
CA CYS A 61 -7.12 -11.07 -5.23
C CYS A 61 -8.02 -11.03 -3.97
N GLU A 62 -9.14 -11.75 -3.96
CA GLU A 62 -10.13 -11.78 -2.86
C GLU A 62 -9.52 -12.30 -1.56
N GLN A 63 -8.57 -13.24 -1.66
CA GLN A 63 -7.83 -13.78 -0.52
C GLN A 63 -7.00 -12.70 0.23
N TYR A 64 -6.70 -11.59 -0.43
CA TYR A 64 -6.00 -10.44 0.13
C TYR A 64 -6.97 -9.31 0.54
N GLY A 65 -8.29 -9.54 0.43
CA GLY A 65 -9.32 -8.55 0.77
C GLY A 65 -9.64 -7.55 -0.33
N PHE A 66 -9.16 -7.77 -1.56
CA PHE A 66 -9.44 -6.89 -2.70
C PHE A 66 -10.48 -7.49 -3.64
N THR A 67 -11.31 -6.64 -4.23
CA THR A 67 -12.27 -7.02 -5.28
C THR A 67 -11.67 -6.72 -6.65
N GLU A 68 -11.90 -7.60 -7.64
CA GLU A 68 -11.52 -7.35 -9.03
C GLU A 68 -12.13 -6.04 -9.54
N GLY A 69 -11.34 -5.25 -10.28
CA GLY A 69 -11.83 -4.04 -10.93
C GLY A 69 -10.76 -3.00 -11.22
N GLU A 70 -11.20 -1.87 -11.77
CA GLU A 70 -10.38 -0.68 -11.96
C GLU A 70 -10.78 0.39 -10.95
N PHE A 71 -9.80 0.89 -10.21
CA PHE A 71 -10.00 1.83 -9.10
C PHE A 71 -9.20 3.11 -9.35
N ASP A 72 -9.80 4.26 -9.03
CA ASP A 72 -9.07 5.52 -8.98
C ASP A 72 -8.01 5.45 -7.87
N LEU A 73 -6.75 5.66 -8.25
CA LEU A 73 -5.62 5.46 -7.35
C LEU A 73 -5.68 6.40 -6.13
N PRO A 74 -5.92 7.72 -6.27
CA PRO A 74 -6.13 8.61 -5.14
C PRO A 74 -7.19 8.11 -4.15
N GLN A 75 -8.37 7.74 -4.63
CA GLN A 75 -9.45 7.24 -3.77
C GLN A 75 -9.08 5.92 -3.07
N LEU A 76 -8.40 5.02 -3.77
CA LEU A 76 -7.94 3.76 -3.19
C LEU A 76 -6.92 4.00 -2.07
N LEU A 77 -5.97 4.92 -2.26
CA LEU A 77 -4.97 5.25 -1.24
C LEU A 77 -5.60 5.91 -0.01
N GLU A 78 -6.58 6.77 -0.20
CA GLU A 78 -7.34 7.37 0.90
C GLU A 78 -8.13 6.32 1.69
N PHE A 79 -8.82 5.42 0.99
CA PHE A 79 -9.51 4.28 1.60
C PHE A 79 -8.57 3.38 2.42
N LEU A 80 -7.38 3.06 1.89
CA LEU A 80 -6.40 2.25 2.60
C LEU A 80 -5.86 2.96 3.85
N ALA A 81 -5.71 4.28 3.80
CA ALA A 81 -5.31 5.07 4.96
C ALA A 81 -6.39 5.02 6.06
N ASP A 82 -7.67 5.18 5.69
CA ASP A 82 -8.80 5.12 6.62
C ASP A 82 -8.98 3.73 7.26
N MET A 83 -8.63 2.66 6.56
CA MET A 83 -8.68 1.30 7.11
C MET A 83 -7.60 1.02 8.16
N LEU A 84 -6.48 1.73 8.11
CA LEU A 84 -5.32 1.51 8.97
C LEU A 84 -5.32 2.41 10.23
N GLU A 85 -6.15 3.46 10.24
CA GLU A 85 -6.33 4.37 11.37
C GLU A 85 -7.01 3.71 12.57
#